data_AF-A0A3T0N5K8-F1
#
_entry.id   AF-A0A3T0N5K8-F1
#
_cell.length_a   1.000
_cell.length_b   1.000
_cell.length_c   1.000
_cell.angle_alpha   90.00
_cell.angle_beta   90.00
_cell.angle_gamma   90.00
#
_symmetry.space_group_name_H-M   'P 1'
#
loop_
_entity.id
_entity.type
_entity.pdbx_description
1 polymer ?
#
loop_
_entity_poly.entity_id
_entity_poly.type
_entity_poly.pdbx_seq_one_letter_code
_entity_poly.pdbx_strand_id
1 'polypeptide(L)'
;MKVSSILAGVIAVLALSGPAFADSLKWTIRSEHPNIVSLEFYSQDYNRAWPGDGQVYLLKDYDSHSYNLECSSGEKICYGAWVRGESESYWGVGMNDVSGCTDCCYTCGQGDTGLRILDN
;
A
#
# COMPACT_ATOMS: atom_id res chain seq x y z
N MET A 1 57.51 -41.24 -2.75
CA MET A 1 56.45 -41.96 -3.52
C MET A 1 55.35 -42.28 -2.52
N LYS A 2 54.04 -42.05 -2.67
CA LYS A 2 53.15 -41.44 -3.66
C LYS A 2 51.77 -41.38 -2.94
N VAL A 3 51.17 -40.19 -2.83
CA VAL A 3 49.74 -39.81 -3.04
C VAL A 3 48.65 -40.79 -2.53
N SER A 4 47.66 -40.39 -1.71
CA SER A 4 46.42 -39.80 -2.25
C SER A 4 45.53 -39.11 -1.21
N SER A 5 45.21 -37.87 -1.53
CA SER A 5 44.12 -37.05 -1.01
C SER A 5 42.76 -37.62 -1.43
N ILE A 6 41.75 -37.53 -0.55
CA ILE A 6 40.35 -37.38 -0.98
C ILE A 6 39.72 -36.28 -0.12
N LEU A 7 39.68 -35.08 -0.70
CA LEU A 7 38.94 -33.94 -0.20
C LEU A 7 37.49 -34.11 -0.68
N ALA A 8 36.55 -34.46 0.20
CA ALA A 8 35.14 -34.49 -0.13
C ALA A 8 34.61 -33.05 -0.15
N GLY A 9 34.44 -32.49 -1.35
CA GLY A 9 33.95 -31.12 -1.56
C GLY A 9 32.47 -30.99 -1.21
N VAL A 10 32.16 -30.06 -0.31
CA VAL A 10 30.79 -29.58 -0.06
C VAL A 10 30.47 -28.58 -1.17
N ILE A 11 29.55 -28.94 -2.07
CA ILE A 11 29.01 -28.00 -3.07
C ILE A 11 28.03 -27.09 -2.34
N ALA A 12 28.44 -25.85 -2.10
CA ALA A 12 27.57 -24.79 -1.60
C ALA A 12 26.63 -24.34 -2.73
N VAL A 13 25.34 -24.68 -2.64
CA VAL A 13 24.31 -24.12 -3.50
C VAL A 13 24.03 -22.70 -3.03
N LEU A 14 24.61 -21.72 -3.73
CA LEU A 14 24.27 -20.31 -3.55
C LEU A 14 22.88 -20.08 -4.16
N ALA A 15 21.85 -20.04 -3.32
CA ALA A 15 20.53 -19.58 -3.72
C ALA A 15 20.63 -18.11 -4.17
N LEU A 16 20.39 -17.86 -5.45
CA LEU A 16 20.25 -16.51 -6.01
C LEU A 16 18.94 -15.91 -5.47
N SER A 17 19.01 -15.27 -4.30
CA SER A 17 17.97 -14.33 -3.87
C SER A 17 18.04 -13.11 -4.79
N GLY A 18 17.22 -13.08 -5.84
CA GLY A 18 17.05 -11.89 -6.67
C GLY A 18 16.43 -10.74 -5.85
N PRO A 19 16.66 -9.47 -6.23
CA PRO A 19 16.00 -8.35 -5.59
C PRO A 19 14.48 -8.49 -5.79
N ALA A 20 13.72 -8.40 -4.71
CA ALA A 20 12.30 -8.07 -4.82
C ALA A 20 12.24 -6.64 -5.36
N PHE A 21 11.88 -6.47 -6.64
CA PHE A 21 11.71 -5.15 -7.22
C PHE A 21 10.49 -4.50 -6.55
N ALA A 22 10.73 -3.42 -5.83
CA ALA A 22 9.66 -2.51 -5.43
C ALA A 22 9.14 -1.82 -6.70
N ASP A 23 7.83 -1.80 -6.83
CA ASP A 23 7.09 -1.06 -7.82
C ASP A 23 6.36 0.09 -7.11
N SER A 24 5.64 0.93 -7.85
CA SER A 24 4.92 2.05 -7.28
C SER A 24 3.48 2.11 -7.74
N LEU A 25 2.64 2.70 -6.89
CA LEU A 25 1.26 3.00 -7.19
C LEU A 25 0.96 4.42 -6.73
N LYS A 26 0.71 5.33 -7.70
CA LYS A 26 0.32 6.69 -7.39
C LYS A 26 -1.19 6.81 -7.23
N TRP A 27 -1.59 7.35 -6.08
CA TRP A 27 -2.96 7.73 -5.78
C TRP A 27 -3.16 9.22 -5.96
N THR A 28 -4.32 9.63 -6.49
CA THR A 28 -4.75 11.04 -6.50
C THR A 28 -6.11 11.16 -5.82
N ILE A 29 -6.17 11.86 -4.69
CA ILE A 29 -7.37 11.96 -3.84
C ILE A 29 -7.70 13.42 -3.52
N ARG A 30 -8.97 13.78 -3.57
CA ARG A 30 -9.52 15.08 -3.17
C ARG A 30 -10.70 14.87 -2.23
N SER A 31 -10.72 15.59 -1.12
CA SER A 31 -11.90 15.66 -0.24
C SER A 31 -12.73 16.89 -0.58
N GLU A 32 -14.02 16.71 -0.83
CA GLU A 32 -15.02 17.78 -0.94
C GLU A 32 -15.92 17.90 0.30
N HIS A 33 -15.69 17.02 1.28
CA HIS A 33 -16.38 17.06 2.56
C HIS A 33 -15.97 18.30 3.40
N PRO A 34 -16.92 18.96 4.10
CA PRO A 34 -16.63 20.18 4.88
C PRO A 34 -15.75 19.97 6.11
N ASN A 35 -15.73 18.76 6.67
CA ASN A 35 -14.87 18.40 7.80
C ASN A 35 -13.55 17.78 7.31
N ILE A 36 -12.52 17.82 8.16
CA ILE A 36 -11.23 17.16 7.88
C ILE A 36 -11.44 15.66 7.71
N VAL A 37 -10.95 15.12 6.60
CA VAL A 37 -10.97 13.68 6.33
C VAL A 37 -9.60 13.08 6.62
N SER A 38 -9.59 11.99 7.39
CA SER A 38 -8.40 11.15 7.59
C SER A 38 -8.35 10.09 6.48
N LEU A 39 -7.15 9.82 5.97
CA LEU A 39 -6.92 8.90 4.85
C LEU A 39 -5.76 7.96 5.18
N GLU A 40 -5.96 6.68 4.88
CA GLU A 40 -4.93 5.65 4.86
C GLU A 40 -5.08 4.77 3.60
N PHE A 41 -4.01 4.03 3.30
CA PHE A 41 -4.01 2.97 2.30
C PHE A 41 -3.64 1.65 2.97
N TYR A 42 -4.34 0.57 2.63
CA TYR A 42 -4.20 -0.72 3.27
C TYR A 42 -3.83 -1.77 2.24
N SER A 43 -2.73 -2.47 2.49
CA SER A 43 -2.38 -3.66 1.70
C SER A 43 -3.36 -4.78 2.02
N GLN A 44 -3.86 -5.44 0.98
CA GLN A 44 -4.73 -6.62 1.12
C GLN A 44 -3.95 -7.93 1.16
N ASP A 45 -2.66 -7.88 0.82
CA ASP A 45 -1.79 -9.04 0.73
C ASP A 45 -0.77 -9.10 1.88
N TYR A 46 -0.47 -7.96 2.50
CA TYR A 46 0.50 -7.84 3.59
C TYR A 46 -0.10 -7.07 4.77
N ASN A 47 0.41 -7.33 5.98
CA ASN A 47 0.02 -6.57 7.16
C ASN A 47 0.75 -5.21 7.22
N ARG A 48 0.38 -4.30 6.31
CA ARG A 48 0.95 -2.94 6.24
C ARG A 48 -0.07 -1.93 5.74
N ALA A 49 0.13 -0.69 6.16
CA ALA A 49 -0.65 0.46 5.73
C ALA A 49 0.27 1.66 5.46
N TRP A 50 -0.26 2.63 4.73
CA TRP A 50 0.38 3.93 4.49
C TRP A 50 -0.52 5.05 5.04
N PRO A 51 0.03 6.02 5.78
CA PRO A 51 1.45 6.17 6.11
C PRO A 51 1.99 5.14 7.12
N GLY A 52 1.10 4.41 7.81
CA GLY A 52 1.48 3.39 8.79
C GLY A 52 1.79 3.96 10.17
N ASP A 53 2.19 3.10 11.11
CA ASP A 53 2.60 3.48 12.47
C ASP A 53 1.58 4.36 13.24
N GLY A 54 0.28 4.12 13.00
CA GLY A 54 -0.82 4.87 13.61
C GLY A 54 -0.92 6.33 13.13
N GLN A 55 -0.26 6.68 12.02
CA GLN A 55 -0.38 7.96 11.36
C GLN A 55 -1.48 7.93 10.30
N VAL A 56 -2.00 9.10 9.94
CA VAL A 56 -2.99 9.26 8.87
C VAL A 56 -2.64 10.48 8.02
N TYR A 57 -2.99 10.44 6.73
CA TYR A 57 -2.99 11.65 5.91
C TYR A 57 -4.22 12.50 6.23
N LEU A 58 -4.08 13.82 6.15
CA LEU A 58 -5.16 14.77 6.43
C LEU A 58 -5.54 15.52 5.16
N LEU A 59 -6.80 15.39 4.74
CA LEU A 59 -7.40 16.14 3.66
C LEU A 59 -8.26 17.25 4.26
N LYS A 60 -7.92 18.52 4.00
CA LYS A 60 -8.52 19.67 4.71
C LYS A 60 -8.68 20.95 3.88
N ASP A 61 -8.32 20.91 2.61
CA ASP A 61 -8.10 22.09 1.77
C ASP A 61 -8.79 22.04 0.41
N TYR A 62 -9.65 21.03 0.16
CA TYR A 62 -10.35 20.83 -1.12
C TYR A 62 -9.43 20.61 -2.33
N ASP A 63 -8.12 20.53 -2.12
CA ASP A 63 -7.14 20.28 -3.17
C ASP A 63 -7.02 18.80 -3.48
N SER A 64 -6.48 18.50 -4.67
CA SER A 64 -6.10 17.14 -5.04
C SER A 64 -4.70 16.83 -4.52
N HIS A 65 -4.58 15.81 -3.69
CA HIS A 65 -3.33 15.32 -3.14
C HIS A 65 -2.87 14.07 -3.87
N SER A 66 -1.57 13.97 -4.13
CA SER A 66 -0.95 12.79 -4.75
C SER A 66 -0.08 12.05 -3.75
N TYR A 67 -0.25 10.73 -3.66
CA TYR A 67 0.51 9.84 -2.79
C TYR A 67 1.16 8.75 -3.62
N ASN A 68 2.50 8.69 -3.63
CA ASN A 68 3.23 7.61 -4.30
C ASN A 68 3.57 6.52 -3.28
N LEU A 69 2.95 5.36 -3.41
CA LEU A 69 3.19 4.23 -2.51
C LEU A 69 4.22 3.30 -3.12
N GLU A 70 5.28 3.02 -2.38
CA GLU A 70 6.23 1.94 -2.72
C GLU A 70 5.61 0.60 -2.32
N CYS A 71 5.39 -0.28 -3.29
CA CYS A 71 4.62 -1.51 -3.13
C CYS A 71 5.23 -2.68 -3.91
N SER A 72 4.75 -3.90 -3.64
CA SER A 72 5.19 -5.09 -4.38
C SER A 72 4.38 -5.21 -5.66
N SER A 73 5.01 -5.48 -6.80
CA SER A 73 4.26 -5.67 -8.06
C SER A 73 3.20 -6.77 -7.90
N GLY A 74 1.96 -6.48 -8.30
CA GLY A 74 0.80 -7.36 -8.11
C GLY A 74 0.08 -7.22 -6.77
N GLU A 75 0.62 -6.47 -5.82
CA GLU A 75 -0.04 -6.20 -4.54
C GLU A 75 -1.33 -5.42 -4.72
N LYS A 76 -2.42 -5.87 -4.09
CA LYS A 76 -3.67 -5.14 -4.01
C LYS A 76 -3.64 -4.18 -2.83
N ILE A 77 -3.94 -2.91 -3.10
CA ILE A 77 -3.98 -1.83 -2.11
C ILE A 77 -5.35 -1.15 -2.19
N CYS A 78 -6.02 -0.98 -1.06
CA CYS A 78 -7.30 -0.29 -0.95
C CYS A 78 -7.13 1.03 -0.19
N TYR A 79 -7.82 2.09 -0.61
CA TYR A 79 -7.90 3.31 0.19
C TYR A 79 -9.03 3.19 1.22
N GLY A 80 -8.81 3.75 2.40
CA GLY A 80 -9.85 3.95 3.41
C GLY A 80 -9.77 5.35 3.97
N ALA A 81 -10.92 6.01 4.08
CA ALA A 81 -10.99 7.37 4.58
C ALA A 81 -12.22 7.56 5.47
N TRP A 82 -12.14 8.50 6.42
CA TRP A 82 -13.23 8.78 7.36
C TRP A 82 -13.17 10.20 7.89
N VAL A 83 -14.31 10.71 8.34
CA VAL A 83 -14.38 12.04 8.96
C VAL A 83 -13.58 12.02 10.27
N ARG A 84 -12.67 12.99 10.43
CA ARG A 84 -11.80 13.03 11.61
C ARG A 84 -12.61 13.27 12.88
N GLY A 85 -12.54 12.31 13.80
CA GLY A 85 -13.34 12.32 15.04
C GLY A 85 -14.66 11.55 14.93
N GLU A 86 -15.03 11.04 13.76
CA GLU A 86 -16.27 10.35 13.48
C GLU A 86 -16.05 9.24 12.45
N SER A 87 -15.89 7.98 12.89
CA SER A 87 -15.60 6.86 12.00
C SER A 87 -16.83 6.27 11.29
N GLU A 88 -18.04 6.73 11.63
CA GLU A 88 -19.29 6.25 11.01
C GLU A 88 -19.50 6.83 9.60
N SER A 89 -18.93 8.01 9.32
CA SER A 89 -18.87 8.60 7.97
C SER A 89 -17.54 8.27 7.31
N TYR A 90 -17.56 7.46 6.25
CA TYR A 90 -16.38 6.88 5.64
C TYR A 90 -16.49 6.65 4.13
N TRP A 91 -15.33 6.42 3.51
CA TRP A 91 -15.16 6.02 2.12
C TRP A 91 -14.19 4.84 2.00
N GLY A 92 -14.32 4.09 0.91
CA GLY A 92 -13.47 2.94 0.65
C GLY A 92 -13.64 1.89 1.75
N VAL A 93 -12.53 1.39 2.28
CA VAL A 93 -12.54 0.40 3.38
C VAL A 93 -12.67 1.02 4.78
N GLY A 94 -12.80 2.35 4.85
CA GLY A 94 -12.92 3.09 6.11
C GLY A 94 -11.68 2.98 6.99
N MET A 95 -11.86 3.26 8.29
CA MET A 95 -10.78 3.21 9.27
C MET A 95 -10.39 1.76 9.59
N ASN A 96 -9.10 1.46 9.57
CA ASN A 96 -8.52 0.14 9.86
C ASN A 96 -8.97 -1.00 8.92
N ASP A 97 -9.34 -0.68 7.68
CA ASP A 97 -9.71 -1.70 6.67
C ASP A 97 -10.89 -2.61 7.09
N VAL A 98 -11.81 -2.10 7.90
CA VAL A 98 -12.92 -2.90 8.46
C VAL A 98 -14.18 -2.91 7.60
N SER A 99 -14.27 -2.00 6.62
CA SER A 99 -15.45 -1.85 5.77
C SER A 99 -15.26 -2.55 4.43
N GLY A 100 -16.31 -3.21 3.95
CA GLY A 100 -16.29 -3.84 2.63
C GLY A 100 -16.44 -2.80 1.52
N CYS A 101 -15.62 -2.91 0.48
CA CYS A 101 -15.72 -2.05 -0.69
C CYS A 101 -15.22 -2.76 -1.96
N THR A 102 -15.92 -2.54 -3.08
CA THR A 102 -15.68 -3.25 -4.34
C THR A 102 -14.89 -2.46 -5.38
N ASP A 103 -14.83 -1.13 -5.27
CA ASP A 103 -14.23 -0.24 -6.29
C ASP A 103 -13.27 0.81 -5.69
N CYS A 104 -12.57 0.43 -4.62
CA CYS A 104 -11.59 1.27 -3.92
C CYS A 104 -10.18 0.68 -3.89
N CYS A 105 -9.95 -0.42 -4.62
CA CYS A 105 -8.69 -1.14 -4.59
C CYS A 105 -8.04 -1.15 -5.96
N TYR A 106 -6.72 -0.97 -5.99
CA TYR A 106 -5.90 -0.97 -7.19
C TYR A 106 -4.71 -1.90 -7.01
N THR A 107 -4.19 -2.40 -8.13
CA THR A 107 -3.07 -3.33 -8.13
C THR A 107 -1.78 -2.60 -8.48
N CYS A 108 -0.78 -2.71 -7.60
CA CYS A 108 0.53 -2.13 -7.77
C CYS A 108 1.20 -2.66 -9.05
N GLY A 109 1.81 -1.76 -9.83
CA GLY A 109 2.44 -2.10 -11.12
C GLY A 109 1.47 -2.27 -12.29
N GLN A 110 0.17 -2.03 -12.11
CA GLN A 110 -0.83 -2.05 -13.20
C GLN A 110 -1.31 -0.66 -13.64
N GLY A 111 -0.58 0.38 -13.25
CA GLY A 111 -0.86 1.78 -13.56
C GLY A 111 -1.34 2.57 -12.35
N ASP A 112 -1.30 3.89 -12.48
CA ASP A 112 -1.72 4.84 -11.45
C ASP A 112 -3.25 4.94 -11.35
N THR A 113 -3.74 5.45 -10.22
CA THR A 113 -5.17 5.68 -10.05
C THR A 113 -5.63 6.95 -10.75
N GLY A 114 -6.91 6.99 -11.13
CA GLY A 114 -7.59 8.25 -11.44
C GLY A 114 -7.80 9.12 -10.20
N LEU A 115 -8.36 10.32 -10.41
CA LEU A 115 -8.80 11.19 -9.31
C LEU A 115 -9.95 10.53 -8.54
N ARG A 116 -9.79 10.35 -7.24
CA ARG A 116 -10.84 9.92 -6.32
C ARG A 116 -11.36 11.12 -5.54
N ILE A 117 -12.64 11.43 -5.70
CA ILE A 117 -13.33 12.50 -4.97
C ILE A 117 -14.07 11.88 -3.78
N LEU A 118 -13.93 12.49 -2.60
CA LEU A 118 -14.63 12.11 -1.36
C LEU A 118 -15.66 13.21 -1.05
N ASP A 119 -16.92 13.03 -1.45
CA ASP A 119 -17.96 14.07 -1.49
C ASP A 119 -19.17 13.85 -0.56
N ASN A 120 -19.41 12.60 -0.15
CA ASN A 120 -20.54 12.19 0.71
C ASN A 120 -20.68 12.98 2.02
#